data_AF-A0A150J876-F1
#
_entry.id   AF-A0A150J876-F1
#
_cell.length_a   1.000
_cell.length_b   1.000
_cell.length_c   1.000
_cell.angle_alpha   90.00
_cell.angle_beta   90.00
_cell.angle_gamma   90.00
#
_symmetry.space_group_name_H-M   'P 1'
#
loop_
_entity.id
_entity.type
_entity.pdbx_description
1 polymer ?
#
loop_
_entity_poly.entity_id
_entity_poly.type
_entity_poly.pdbx_seq_one_letter_code
_entity_poly.pdbx_strand_id
1 'polypeptide(L)'
;MKRSDLNYFIDICMGATFLITFLTGVIKLREVLIFFSRMDIYFSMYWINFLHDWIGILMGIFVVIHLVFHFKWIKVMTKKYI
;
A
#
# COMPACT_ATOMS: atom_id res chain seq x y z
N MET A 1 12.67 15.24 -16.16
CA MET A 1 11.90 13.98 -16.21
C MET A 1 10.67 14.18 -17.08
N LYS A 2 10.34 13.23 -17.95
CA LYS A 2 9.09 13.26 -18.69
C LYS A 2 7.95 12.87 -17.74
N ARG A 3 6.73 13.31 -18.05
CA ARG A 3 5.55 12.95 -17.24
C ARG A 3 5.33 11.43 -17.15
N SER A 4 5.70 10.70 -18.21
CA SER A 4 5.71 9.23 -18.21
C SER A 4 6.61 8.64 -17.13
N ASP A 5 7.80 9.20 -16.96
CA ASP A 5 8.81 8.68 -16.03
C ASP A 5 8.36 8.92 -14.59
N LEU A 6 7.72 10.08 -14.34
CA LEU A 6 7.14 10.40 -13.04
C LEU A 6 5.97 9.46 -12.69
N ASN A 7 5.07 9.18 -13.64
CA ASN A 7 3.97 8.24 -13.41
C ASN A 7 4.51 6.85 -13.05
N TYR A 8 5.49 6.34 -13.81
CA TYR A 8 6.08 5.03 -13.57
C TYR A 8 6.77 4.95 -12.20
N PHE A 9 7.47 6.02 -11.79
CA PHE A 9 8.07 6.11 -10.47
C PHE A 9 7.02 6.07 -9.34
N ILE A 10 5.93 6.84 -9.48
CA ILE A 10 4.82 6.84 -8.52
C ILE A 10 4.22 5.44 -8.39
N ASP A 11 4.01 4.74 -9.50
CA ASP A 11 3.43 3.40 -9.51
C ASP A 11 4.35 2.38 -8.83
N ILE A 12 5.68 2.45 -9.04
CA ILE A 12 6.64 1.61 -8.33
C ILE A 12 6.62 1.90 -6.83
N CYS A 13 6.67 3.17 -6.43
CA CYS A 13 6.65 3.55 -5.02
C CYS A 13 5.33 3.13 -4.34
N MET A 14 4.21 3.27 -5.04
CA MET A 14 2.90 2.81 -4.60
C MET A 14 2.90 1.28 -4.42
N GLY A 15 3.44 0.53 -5.38
CA GLY A 15 3.56 -0.93 -5.29
C GLY A 15 4.45 -1.39 -4.12
N ALA A 16 5.58 -0.74 -3.92
CA ALA A 16 6.49 -1.06 -2.82
C ALA A 16 5.85 -0.78 -1.44
N THR A 17 5.24 0.40 -1.28
CA THR A 17 4.55 0.76 -0.03
C THR A 17 3.33 -0.11 0.23
N PHE A 18 2.60 -0.50 -0.82
CA PHE A 18 1.53 -1.50 -0.75
C PHE A 18 2.04 -2.84 -0.22
N LEU A 19 3.12 -3.39 -0.78
CA LEU A 19 3.65 -4.69 -0.34
C LEU A 19 4.05 -4.67 1.13
N ILE A 20 4.74 -3.62 1.60
CA ILE A 20 5.17 -3.54 2.99
C ILE A 20 3.96 -3.38 3.93
N THR A 21 2.98 -2.53 3.58
CA THR A 21 1.75 -2.33 4.37
C THR A 21 0.90 -3.60 4.40
N PHE A 22 0.82 -4.32 3.28
CA PHE A 22 0.09 -5.58 3.17
C PHE A 22 0.72 -6.66 4.06
N LEU A 23 2.04 -6.86 3.98
CA LEU A 23 2.75 -7.86 4.79
C LEU A 23 2.62 -7.55 6.29
N THR A 24 2.85 -6.30 6.70
CA THR A 24 2.69 -5.89 8.10
C THR A 24 1.23 -6.03 8.57
N GLY A 25 0.26 -5.76 7.70
CA GLY A 25 -1.17 -5.97 7.96
C GLY A 25 -1.53 -7.44 8.13
N VAL A 26 -0.98 -8.33 7.29
CA VAL A 26 -1.15 -9.79 7.41
C VAL A 26 -0.59 -10.29 8.74
N ILE A 27 0.60 -9.82 9.16
CA ILE A 27 1.17 -10.21 10.45
C ILE A 27 0.29 -9.72 11.62
N LYS A 28 -0.35 -8.54 11.51
CA LYS A 28 -1.27 -8.01 12.55
C LYS A 28 -2.56 -8.82 12.70
N LEU A 29 -2.91 -9.70 11.76
CA LEU A 29 -4.12 -10.52 11.87
C LEU A 29 -4.01 -11.47 13.07
N ARG A 30 -5.08 -11.51 13.88
CA ARG A 30 -5.14 -12.33 15.10
C ARG A 30 -4.78 -13.80 14.85
N GLU A 31 -5.34 -14.40 13.81
CA GLU A 31 -5.10 -15.83 13.51
C GLU A 31 -3.64 -16.09 13.12
N VAL A 32 -3.00 -15.14 12.43
CA VAL A 32 -1.58 -15.22 12.07
C VAL A 32 -0.71 -15.11 13.32
N LEU A 33 -1.00 -14.17 14.22
CA LEU A 33 -0.28 -14.05 15.50
C LEU A 33 -0.40 -15.31 16.36
N ILE A 34 -1.59 -15.90 16.46
CA ILE A 34 -1.81 -17.14 17.21
C ILE A 34 -1.04 -18.31 16.57
N PHE A 35 -1.06 -18.41 15.25
CA PHE A 35 -0.31 -19.44 14.52
C PHE A 35 1.19 -19.39 14.85
N PHE A 36 1.81 -18.22 14.78
CA PHE A 36 3.24 -18.06 15.09
C PHE A 36 3.55 -18.21 16.58
N SER A 37 2.67 -17.76 17.48
CA SER A 37 2.84 -17.95 18.92
C SER A 37 2.84 -19.43 19.32
N ARG A 38 2.08 -20.29 18.62
CA ARG A 38 2.13 -21.76 18.83
C ARG A 38 3.45 -22.40 18.39
N MET A 39 4.27 -21.69 17.63
CA MET A 39 5.61 -22.09 17.18
C MET A 39 6.72 -21.38 17.96
N ASP A 40 6.39 -20.74 19.10
CA ASP A 40 7.29 -19.92 19.91
C ASP A 40 7.95 -18.74 19.15
N ILE A 41 7.29 -18.27 18.08
CA ILE A 41 7.71 -17.09 17.33
C ILE A 41 6.85 -15.90 17.77
N TYR A 42 7.51 -14.90 18.36
CA TYR A 42 6.87 -13.69 18.85
C TYR A 42 7.32 -12.48 18.05
N PHE A 43 6.36 -11.68 17.61
CA PHE A 43 6.63 -10.44 16.90
C PHE A 43 6.56 -9.23 17.83
N SER A 44 7.48 -8.28 17.67
CA SER A 44 7.37 -6.99 18.32
C SER A 44 6.28 -6.15 17.67
N MET A 45 5.11 -6.09 18.32
CA MET A 45 3.97 -5.32 17.82
C MET A 45 4.27 -3.82 17.72
N TYR A 46 5.20 -3.30 18.51
CA TYR A 46 5.66 -1.91 18.41
C TYR A 46 6.20 -1.60 17.01
N TRP A 47 7.18 -2.38 16.53
CA TRP A 47 7.80 -2.16 15.23
C TRP A 47 6.85 -2.44 14.07
N ILE A 48 6.01 -3.47 14.19
CA ILE A 48 5.03 -3.79 13.15
C ILE A 48 3.99 -2.68 13.01
N ASN A 49 3.46 -2.17 14.13
CA ASN A 49 2.51 -1.05 14.09
C ASN A 49 3.16 0.22 13.55
N PHE A 50 4.36 0.56 14.02
CA PHE A 50 5.10 1.72 13.53
C PHE A 50 5.28 1.67 12.01
N LEU A 51 5.74 0.54 11.47
CA LEU A 51 5.92 0.39 10.02
C LEU A 51 4.59 0.41 9.28
N HIS A 52 3.59 -0.33 9.75
CA HIS A 52 2.28 -0.41 9.09
C HIS A 52 1.61 0.95 9.00
N ASP A 53 1.61 1.72 10.09
CA ASP A 53 0.85 2.96 10.18
C ASP A 53 1.52 4.06 9.32
N TRP A 54 2.85 4.22 9.42
CA TRP A 54 3.58 5.23 8.64
C TRP A 54 3.66 4.90 7.15
N ILE A 55 3.93 3.64 6.81
CA ILE A 55 4.00 3.22 5.39
C ILE A 55 2.60 3.19 4.79
N GLY A 56 1.57 2.86 5.57
CA GLY A 56 0.17 2.93 5.14
C GLY A 56 -0.27 4.35 4.81
N ILE A 57 0.12 5.34 5.62
CA ILE A 57 -0.11 6.76 5.30
C ILE A 57 0.60 7.13 4.00
N LEU A 58 1.88 6.76 3.85
CA LEU A 58 2.66 7.04 2.65
C LEU A 58 2.05 6.40 1.40
N MET A 59 1.57 5.15 1.50
CA MET A 59 0.83 4.46 0.45
C MET A 59 -0.43 5.25 0.06
N GLY A 60 -1.21 5.72 1.05
CA GLY A 60 -2.39 6.54 0.81
C GLY A 60 -2.09 7.81 0.02
N ILE A 61 -0.97 8.48 0.32
CA ILE A 61 -0.50 9.65 -0.45
C ILE A 61 -0.20 9.26 -1.90
N PHE A 62 0.53 8.16 -2.14
CA PHE A 62 0.83 7.71 -3.50
C PHE A 62 -0.43 7.35 -4.29
N VAL A 63 -1.42 6.70 -3.66
CA VAL A 63 -2.71 6.38 -4.29
C VAL A 63 -3.45 7.66 -4.73
N VAL A 64 -3.50 8.68 -3.87
CA VAL A 64 -4.14 9.96 -4.21
C VAL A 64 -3.42 10.63 -5.40
N ILE A 65 -2.09 10.66 -5.39
CA ILE A 65 -1.30 11.23 -6.49
C ILE A 65 -1.57 10.46 -7.79
N HIS A 66 -1.55 9.13 -7.75
CA HIS A 66 -1.86 8.27 -8.90
C HIS A 66 -3.25 8.58 -9.47
N LEU A 67 -4.27 8.65 -8.62
CA LEU A 67 -5.64 8.95 -9.05
C LEU A 67 -5.75 10.33 -9.69
N VAL A 68 -5.11 11.37 -9.12
CA VAL A 68 -5.10 12.72 -9.70
C VAL A 68 -4.44 12.72 -11.08
N PHE A 69 -3.33 12.00 -11.23
CA PHE A 69 -2.59 11.94 -12.50
C PHE A 69 -3.37 11.18 -13.58
N HIS A 70 -4.13 10.16 -13.20
CA HIS A 70 -4.94 9.33 -14.09
C HIS A 70 -6.42 9.77 -14.20
N PHE A 71 -6.83 10.84 -13.52
CA PHE A 71 -8.23 11.28 -13.44
C PHE A 71 -8.88 11.56 -14.80
N LYS A 72 -8.11 12.07 -15.77
CA LYS A 72 -8.60 12.27 -17.15
C LYS A 72 -8.98 10.95 -17.82
N TRP A 73 -8.15 9.93 -17.67
CA TRP A 73 -8.41 8.59 -18.20
C TRP A 73 -9.63 7.96 -17.51
N ILE A 74 -9.73 8.07 -16.18
CA ILE A 74 -10.87 7.56 -15.42
C ILE A 74 -12.18 8.16 -15.96
N LYS A 75 -12.26 9.49 -16.12
CA LYS A 75 -13.47 10.15 -16.67
C LYS A 75 -13.86 9.65 -18.05
N VAL A 76 -12.88 9.46 -18.95
CA VAL A 76 -13.12 8.94 -20.30
C VAL A 76 -13.64 7.50 -20.26
N MET A 77 -13.04 6.66 -19.41
CA MET A 77 -13.46 5.27 -19.25
C MET A 77 -14.86 5.16 -18.64
N THR A 78 -15.17 5.95 -17.61
CA THR A 78 -16.51 5.96 -16.98
C THR A 78 -17.60 6.36 -17.97
N LYS A 79 -17.36 7.37 -18.82
CA LYS A 79 -18.31 7.80 -19.86
C LYS A 79 -18.58 6.73 -20.92
N LYS A 80 -17.70 5.72 -21.08
CA LYS A 80 -17.93 4.62 -22.03
C LYS A 80 -19.02 3.65 -21.53
N TYR A 81 -19.22 3.56 -20.22
CA TYR A 81 -20.10 2.58 -19.58
C TYR A 81 -21.40 3.17 -19.01
N ILE A 82 -21.54 4.50 -19.04
CA ILE A 82 -22.77 5.24 -18.70
C ILE A 82 -23.33 5.80 -20.00
#